data_AF-A0A7Y1XPE1-F1
#
_entry.id   AF-A0A7Y1XPE1-F1
#
_cell.length_a   1.000
_cell.length_b   1.000
_cell.length_c   1.000
_cell.angle_alpha   90.00
_cell.angle_beta   90.00
_cell.angle_gamma   90.00
#
_symmetry.space_group_name_H-M   'P 1'
#
loop_
_entity.id
_entity.type
_entity.pdbx_description
1 polymer ?
#
loop_
_entity_poly.entity_id
_entity_poly.type
_entity_poly.pdbx_seq_one_letter_code
_entity_poly.pdbx_strand_id
1 'polypeptide(L)'
;MKYFSKLFIAFTLLSGIQVYSQTGDSAPEPSLDGGTINSQFEYIYQKSGNYRADGKRYEVVRTLNLDKLRQNVNDTINAANQKASQLQQVITSQENTIASLNSKLEETTKNLTAVTEEKDSMSLLGAQVSKATYNVTLWTLILGLFLLLLLFIFKFRQSNVLTQEAKSNLADLETEYEDHRRRALEREQRISRQLQDEINKYRKSK
;
A
#
# COMPACT_ATOMS: atom_id res chain seq x y z
N MET A 1 -10.20 33.29 32.13
CA MET A 1 -10.02 33.13 30.66
C MET A 1 -11.06 32.20 30.01
N LYS A 2 -11.31 30.97 30.51
CA LYS A 2 -12.27 30.03 29.86
C LYS A 2 -13.75 30.45 29.93
N TYR A 3 -14.17 31.15 30.98
CA TYR A 3 -15.55 31.62 31.13
C TYR A 3 -15.87 32.86 30.28
N PHE A 4 -14.86 33.68 30.00
CA PHE A 4 -15.00 34.89 29.18
C PHE A 4 -15.27 34.56 27.70
N SER A 5 -14.65 33.49 27.19
CA SER A 5 -14.89 32.98 25.83
C SER A 5 -16.30 32.42 25.65
N LYS A 6 -16.86 31.75 26.67
CA LYS A 6 -18.26 31.25 26.61
C LYS A 6 -19.29 32.38 26.64
N LEU A 7 -19.02 33.46 27.35
CA LEU A 7 -19.88 34.64 27.41
C LEU A 7 -19.90 35.41 26.09
N PHE A 8 -18.78 35.44 25.37
CA PHE A 8 -18.68 36.06 24.04
C PHE A 8 -19.46 35.28 22.97
N ILE A 9 -19.44 33.94 23.02
CA ILE A 9 -20.19 33.08 22.10
C ILE A 9 -21.71 33.20 22.31
N ALA A 10 -22.15 33.37 23.57
CA ALA A 10 -23.56 33.60 23.88
C ALA A 10 -24.07 34.96 23.37
N PHE A 11 -23.21 35.99 23.37
CA PHE A 11 -23.56 37.32 22.88
C PHE A 11 -23.68 37.37 21.34
N THR A 12 -22.85 36.62 20.61
CA THR A 12 -22.88 36.56 19.14
C THR A 12 -24.10 35.81 18.57
N LEU A 13 -24.73 34.94 19.36
CA LEU A 13 -25.91 34.17 18.92
C LEU A 13 -27.22 34.98 18.99
N LEU A 14 -27.24 36.12 19.68
CA LEU A 14 -28.46 36.92 19.89
C LEU A 14 -28.62 38.09 18.90
N SER A 15 -27.60 38.38 18.09
CA SER A 15 -27.59 39.54 17.18
C SER A 15 -28.06 39.24 15.75
N GLY A 16 -28.49 38.00 15.45
CA GLY A 16 -28.69 37.52 14.07
C GLY A 16 -30.09 37.70 13.46
N ILE A 17 -31.05 38.35 14.12
CA ILE A 17 -32.43 38.42 13.61
C ILE A 17 -32.93 39.85 13.62
N GLN A 18 -32.67 40.62 12.56
CA GLN A 18 -33.56 41.63 11.99
C GLN A 18 -32.91 42.14 10.69
N VAL A 19 -33.40 41.71 9.52
CA VAL A 19 -33.77 42.53 8.33
C VAL A 19 -34.24 41.54 7.26
N TYR A 20 -35.54 41.26 7.23
CA TYR A 20 -36.23 40.82 6.01
C TYR A 20 -37.28 41.89 5.72
N SER A 21 -36.99 42.76 4.76
CA SER A 21 -37.99 43.67 4.20
C SER A 21 -38.83 42.89 3.18
N GLN A 22 -40.11 42.68 3.47
CA GLN A 22 -41.08 42.21 2.48
C GLN A 22 -41.58 43.41 1.66
N THR A 23 -41.09 43.56 0.43
CA THR A 23 -41.79 44.32 -0.61
C THR A 23 -43.00 43.52 -1.07
N GLY A 24 -44.19 44.12 -1.02
CA GLY A 24 -45.45 43.48 -1.40
C GLY A 24 -45.50 43.16 -2.90
N ASP A 25 -45.55 41.87 -3.21
CA ASP A 25 -45.87 41.34 -4.53
C ASP A 25 -47.35 41.60 -4.84
N SER A 26 -47.61 42.64 -5.63
CA SER A 26 -48.85 42.71 -6.40
C SER A 26 -48.69 41.76 -7.58
N ALA A 27 -49.56 40.76 -7.69
CA ALA A 27 -49.52 39.82 -8.80
C ALA A 27 -49.55 40.60 -10.13
N PRO A 28 -48.58 40.40 -11.04
CA PRO A 28 -48.53 41.15 -12.28
C PRO A 28 -49.79 40.89 -13.10
N GLU A 29 -50.42 41.94 -13.62
CA GLU A 29 -51.59 41.79 -14.49
C GLU A 29 -51.24 40.87 -15.68
N PRO A 30 -52.17 40.00 -16.12
CA PRO A 30 -51.98 39.17 -17.30
C PRO A 30 -51.64 40.08 -18.48
N SER A 31 -50.56 39.76 -19.21
CA SER A 31 -50.13 40.54 -20.36
C SER A 31 -49.70 39.61 -21.49
N LEU A 32 -49.85 40.06 -22.73
CA LEU A 32 -49.38 39.33 -23.91
C LEU A 32 -47.90 39.59 -24.24
N ASP A 33 -47.32 40.62 -23.62
CA ASP A 33 -45.97 41.13 -23.86
C ASP A 33 -44.96 40.67 -22.80
N GLY A 34 -45.42 40.02 -21.72
CA GLY A 34 -44.57 39.58 -20.62
C GLY A 34 -45.25 38.57 -19.71
N GLY A 35 -44.43 37.88 -18.92
CA GLY A 35 -44.86 36.83 -17.99
C GLY A 35 -44.81 35.43 -18.60
N THR A 36 -45.40 34.48 -17.88
CA THR A 36 -45.43 33.06 -18.28
C THR A 36 -46.36 32.84 -19.47
N ILE A 37 -46.17 31.74 -20.20
CA ILE A 37 -47.14 31.28 -21.21
C ILE A 37 -48.55 31.23 -20.61
N ASN A 38 -48.68 30.75 -19.37
CA ASN A 38 -49.95 30.65 -18.67
C ASN A 38 -50.62 32.03 -18.45
N SER A 39 -49.86 33.06 -18.07
CA SER A 39 -50.41 34.41 -17.93
C SER A 39 -50.80 35.02 -19.28
N GLN A 40 -50.14 34.65 -20.37
CA GLN A 40 -50.52 35.10 -21.72
C GLN A 40 -51.81 34.41 -22.20
N PHE A 41 -52.00 33.11 -21.88
CA PHE A 41 -53.27 32.40 -22.11
C PHE A 41 -54.42 33.04 -21.32
N GLU A 42 -54.19 33.33 -20.04
CA GLU A 42 -55.19 33.98 -19.18
C GLU A 42 -55.57 35.37 -19.71
N TYR A 43 -54.60 36.15 -20.20
CA TYR A 43 -54.86 37.44 -20.84
C TYR A 43 -55.78 37.30 -22.07
N ILE A 44 -55.53 36.30 -22.91
CA ILE A 44 -56.38 36.06 -24.09
C ILE A 44 -57.81 35.69 -23.66
N TYR A 45 -57.96 34.86 -22.63
CA TYR A 45 -59.26 34.44 -22.12
C TYR A 45 -60.05 35.61 -21.49
N GLN A 46 -59.37 36.53 -20.82
CA GLN A 46 -60.01 37.70 -20.22
C GLN A 46 -60.36 38.79 -21.24
N LYS A 47 -59.57 38.91 -22.32
CA LYS A 47 -59.80 39.90 -23.40
C LYS A 47 -60.63 39.38 -24.57
N SER A 48 -60.99 38.10 -24.59
CA SER A 48 -61.83 37.56 -25.65
C SER A 48 -63.26 38.08 -25.54
N GLY A 49 -63.91 38.26 -26.69
CA GLY A 49 -65.28 38.73 -26.77
C GLY A 49 -66.27 37.57 -26.76
N ASN A 50 -67.28 37.62 -25.90
CA ASN A 50 -68.32 36.61 -25.86
C ASN A 50 -69.18 36.65 -27.15
N TYR A 51 -69.21 35.54 -27.88
CA TYR A 51 -70.07 35.32 -29.03
C TYR A 51 -70.94 34.09 -28.81
N ARG A 52 -72.18 34.15 -29.28
CA ARG A 52 -73.15 33.07 -29.15
C ARG A 52 -73.80 32.79 -30.49
N ALA A 53 -73.71 31.55 -30.94
CA ALA A 53 -74.41 31.04 -32.10
C ALA A 53 -74.88 29.60 -31.81
N ASP A 54 -76.09 29.24 -32.26
CA ASP A 54 -76.65 27.89 -32.13
C ASP A 54 -76.59 27.28 -30.71
N GLY A 55 -76.87 28.09 -29.68
CA GLY A 55 -76.84 27.65 -28.29
C GLY A 55 -75.45 27.40 -27.70
N LYS A 56 -74.37 27.62 -28.47
CA LYS A 56 -72.98 27.43 -28.04
C LYS A 56 -72.32 28.75 -27.68
N ARG A 57 -71.42 28.73 -26.69
CA ARG A 57 -70.55 29.85 -26.31
C ARG A 57 -69.27 29.78 -27.12
N TYR A 58 -68.89 30.89 -27.72
CA TYR A 58 -67.62 31.07 -28.40
C TYR A 58 -66.94 32.31 -27.84
N GLU A 59 -65.62 32.27 -27.80
CA GLU A 59 -64.81 33.41 -27.42
C GLU A 59 -64.08 33.94 -28.66
N VAL A 60 -64.35 35.18 -29.00
CA VAL A 60 -63.80 35.87 -30.16
C VAL A 60 -62.47 36.47 -29.75
N VAL A 61 -61.40 35.86 -30.25
CA VAL A 61 -60.04 36.33 -30.02
C VAL A 61 -59.55 37.06 -31.25
N ARG A 62 -58.84 38.18 -31.06
CA ARG A 62 -58.15 38.86 -32.16
C ARG A 62 -57.06 37.94 -32.71
N THR A 63 -57.03 37.75 -34.02
CA THR A 63 -56.04 36.89 -34.71
C THR A 63 -54.61 37.29 -34.38
N LEU A 64 -54.31 38.59 -34.30
CA LEU A 64 -53.00 39.13 -33.89
C LEU A 64 -52.54 38.61 -32.51
N ASN A 65 -53.46 38.46 -31.55
CA ASN A 65 -53.13 37.99 -30.21
C ASN A 65 -52.82 36.49 -30.21
N LEU A 66 -53.56 35.70 -31.01
CA LEU A 66 -53.29 34.26 -31.19
C LEU A 66 -51.96 34.04 -31.91
N ASP A 67 -51.65 34.82 -32.94
CA ASP A 67 -50.39 34.73 -33.65
C ASP A 67 -49.20 35.07 -32.76
N LYS A 68 -49.33 36.10 -31.92
CA LYS A 68 -48.30 36.48 -30.95
C LYS A 68 -48.11 35.44 -29.85
N LEU A 69 -49.20 34.89 -29.30
CA LEU A 69 -49.11 33.77 -28.35
C LEU A 69 -48.42 32.55 -28.99
N ARG A 70 -48.77 32.22 -30.24
CA ARG A 70 -48.14 31.13 -31.00
C ARG A 70 -46.65 31.36 -31.17
N GLN A 71 -46.21 32.58 -31.49
CA GLN A 71 -44.80 32.93 -31.56
C GLN A 71 -44.10 32.73 -30.20
N ASN A 72 -44.66 33.29 -29.12
CA ASN A 72 -44.09 33.17 -27.77
C ASN A 72 -43.99 31.72 -27.28
N VAL A 73 -44.98 30.88 -27.61
CA VAL A 73 -44.97 29.43 -27.34
C VAL A 73 -43.85 28.75 -28.11
N ASN A 74 -43.73 29.01 -29.42
CA ASN A 74 -42.66 28.44 -30.23
C ASN A 74 -41.28 28.88 -29.75
N ASP A 75 -41.11 30.15 -29.37
CA ASP A 75 -39.85 30.68 -28.83
C ASP A 75 -39.48 30.00 -27.52
N THR A 76 -40.44 29.78 -26.64
CA THR A 76 -40.23 29.07 -25.37
C THR A 76 -39.83 27.61 -25.60
N ILE A 77 -40.50 26.92 -26.52
CA ILE A 77 -40.17 25.53 -26.89
C ILE A 77 -38.78 25.47 -27.52
N ASN A 78 -38.45 26.39 -28.42
CA ASN A 78 -37.13 26.47 -29.04
C ASN A 78 -36.04 26.73 -28.01
N ALA A 79 -36.26 27.65 -27.06
CA ALA A 79 -35.34 27.91 -25.97
C ALA A 79 -35.16 26.69 -25.05
N ALA A 80 -36.24 25.96 -24.76
CA ALA A 80 -36.18 24.72 -23.97
C ALA A 80 -35.39 23.63 -24.71
N ASN A 81 -35.64 23.44 -26.01
CA ASN A 81 -34.91 22.48 -26.85
C ASN A 81 -33.43 22.84 -26.97
N GLN A 82 -33.08 24.12 -27.11
CA GLN A 82 -31.70 24.58 -27.11
C GLN A 82 -31.01 24.28 -25.78
N LYS A 83 -31.66 24.57 -24.64
CA LYS A 83 -31.13 24.21 -23.32
C LYS A 83 -30.95 22.71 -23.15
N ALA A 84 -31.92 21.90 -23.61
CA ALA A 84 -31.81 20.44 -23.57
C ALA A 84 -30.61 19.95 -24.40
N SER A 85 -30.41 20.51 -25.60
CA SER A 85 -29.24 20.18 -26.43
C SER A 85 -27.92 20.59 -25.77
N GLN A 86 -27.85 21.78 -25.16
CA GLN A 86 -26.67 22.23 -24.42
C GLN A 86 -26.36 21.33 -23.21
N LEU A 87 -27.38 20.94 -22.44
CA LEU A 87 -27.23 20.02 -21.32
C LEU A 87 -26.74 18.65 -21.80
N GLN A 88 -27.27 18.14 -22.91
CA GLN A 88 -26.80 16.88 -23.50
C GLN A 88 -25.32 16.96 -23.90
N GLN A 89 -24.88 18.07 -24.51
CA GLN A 89 -23.47 18.28 -24.84
C GLN A 89 -22.59 18.32 -23.59
N VAL A 90 -23.03 18.98 -22.52
CA VAL A 90 -22.32 19.01 -21.23
C VAL A 90 -22.24 17.61 -20.62
N ILE A 91 -23.32 16.83 -20.64
CA ILE A 91 -23.35 15.45 -20.15
C ILE A 91 -22.35 14.60 -20.91
N THR A 92 -22.37 14.64 -22.25
CA THR A 92 -21.40 13.88 -23.07
C THR A 92 -19.95 14.31 -22.80
N SER A 93 -19.70 15.60 -22.57
CA SER A 93 -18.37 16.10 -22.20
C SER A 93 -17.92 15.59 -20.81
N GLN A 94 -18.84 15.56 -19.84
CA GLN A 94 -18.59 15.02 -18.51
C GLN A 94 -18.36 13.51 -18.56
N GLU A 95 -19.14 12.75 -19.32
CA GLU A 95 -18.94 11.31 -19.53
C GLU A 95 -17.56 11.01 -20.13
N ASN A 96 -17.13 11.77 -21.15
CA ASN A 96 -15.79 11.65 -21.73
C ASN A 96 -14.69 11.95 -20.70
N THR A 97 -14.90 12.97 -19.86
CA THR A 97 -13.96 13.34 -18.79
C THR A 97 -13.88 12.24 -17.73
N ILE A 98 -15.02 11.67 -17.33
CA ILE A 98 -15.10 10.56 -16.38
C ILE A 98 -14.39 9.32 -16.94
N ALA A 99 -14.63 8.99 -18.21
CA ALA A 99 -13.95 7.88 -18.88
C ALA A 99 -12.42 8.07 -18.90
N SER A 100 -11.96 9.28 -19.24
CA SER A 100 -10.54 9.65 -19.23
C SER A 100 -9.93 9.57 -17.81
N LEU A 101 -10.63 10.07 -16.80
CA LEU A 101 -10.20 10.02 -15.40
C LEU A 101 -10.12 8.58 -14.90
N ASN A 102 -11.12 7.74 -15.19
CA ASN A 102 -11.11 6.33 -14.82
C ASN A 102 -9.97 5.58 -15.50
N SER A 103 -9.71 5.85 -16.79
CA SER A 103 -8.58 5.26 -17.51
C SER A 103 -7.23 5.66 -16.89
N LYS A 104 -7.05 6.95 -16.55
CA LYS A 104 -5.85 7.42 -15.84
C LYS A 104 -5.71 6.82 -14.45
N LEU A 105 -6.82 6.63 -13.73
CA LEU A 105 -6.83 6.02 -12.40
C LEU A 105 -6.41 4.55 -12.49
N GLU A 106 -6.95 3.80 -13.46
CA GLU A 106 -6.56 2.42 -13.72
C GLU A 106 -5.08 2.32 -14.11
N GLU A 107 -4.60 3.18 -15.00
CA GLU A 107 -3.18 3.25 -15.38
C GLU A 107 -2.28 3.59 -14.19
N THR A 108 -2.65 4.59 -13.39
CA THR A 108 -1.90 4.99 -12.19
C THR A 108 -1.88 3.87 -11.15
N THR A 109 -2.98 3.15 -10.99
CA THR A 109 -3.07 2.01 -10.07
C THR A 109 -2.18 0.87 -10.54
N LYS A 110 -2.20 0.54 -11.85
CA LYS A 110 -1.30 -0.46 -12.44
C LYS A 110 0.16 -0.06 -12.32
N ASN A 111 0.48 1.21 -12.54
CA ASN A 111 1.83 1.74 -12.36
C ASN A 111 2.26 1.69 -10.90
N LEU A 112 1.38 2.02 -9.95
CA LEU A 112 1.68 1.90 -8.52
C LEU A 112 1.89 0.44 -8.10
N THR A 113 1.07 -0.50 -8.59
CA THR A 113 1.29 -1.92 -8.30
C THR A 113 2.60 -2.42 -8.89
N ALA A 114 2.90 -2.05 -10.15
CA ALA A 114 4.15 -2.43 -10.81
C ALA A 114 5.38 -1.83 -10.11
N VAL A 115 5.32 -0.54 -9.74
CA VAL A 115 6.40 0.14 -9.00
C VAL A 115 6.52 -0.43 -7.59
N THR A 116 5.43 -0.80 -6.92
CA THR A 116 5.48 -1.44 -5.60
C THR A 116 6.14 -2.82 -5.71
N GLU A 117 5.76 -3.62 -6.71
CA GLU A 117 6.39 -4.92 -6.98
C GLU A 117 7.87 -4.78 -7.35
N GLU A 118 8.24 -3.80 -8.18
CA GLU A 118 9.63 -3.53 -8.56
C GLU A 118 10.44 -3.01 -7.36
N LYS A 119 9.89 -2.10 -6.57
CA LYS A 119 10.55 -1.55 -5.38
C LYS A 119 10.71 -2.59 -4.30
N ASP A 120 9.71 -3.44 -4.07
CA ASP A 120 9.77 -4.49 -3.04
C ASP A 120 10.50 -5.73 -3.49
N SER A 121 11.04 -5.76 -4.71
CA SER A 121 11.81 -6.89 -5.19
C SER A 121 13.29 -6.54 -5.41
N MET A 122 14.14 -7.53 -5.19
CA MET A 122 15.57 -7.49 -5.47
C MET A 122 15.96 -8.74 -6.25
N SER A 123 16.93 -8.62 -7.15
CA SER A 123 17.45 -9.78 -7.88
C SER A 123 18.37 -10.59 -6.97
N LEU A 124 18.01 -11.85 -6.71
CA LEU A 124 18.85 -12.84 -6.06
C LEU A 124 19.08 -13.97 -7.08
N LEU A 125 20.34 -14.16 -7.51
CA LEU A 125 20.74 -15.21 -8.46
C LEU A 125 19.93 -15.20 -9.79
N GLY A 126 19.55 -14.02 -10.26
CA GLY A 126 18.78 -13.85 -11.51
C GLY A 126 17.26 -13.98 -11.35
N ALA A 127 16.76 -14.33 -10.16
CA ALA A 127 15.33 -14.34 -9.85
C ALA A 127 14.94 -13.12 -9.01
N GLN A 128 13.76 -12.56 -9.28
CA GLN A 128 13.23 -11.41 -8.55
C GLN A 128 12.53 -11.90 -7.27
N VAL A 129 13.08 -11.57 -6.10
CA VAL A 129 12.56 -11.98 -4.78
C VAL A 129 12.24 -10.76 -3.93
N SER A 130 11.23 -10.87 -3.07
CA SER A 130 10.86 -9.75 -2.20
C SER A 130 12.01 -9.35 -1.26
N LYS A 131 12.10 -8.07 -0.88
CA LYS A 131 13.08 -7.55 0.09
C LYS A 131 13.01 -8.28 1.44
N ALA A 132 11.80 -8.65 1.86
CA ALA A 132 11.62 -9.43 3.09
C ALA A 132 12.25 -10.83 2.95
N THR A 133 11.97 -11.52 1.84
CA THR A 133 12.56 -12.83 1.55
C THR A 133 14.08 -12.75 1.44
N TYR A 134 14.60 -11.70 0.77
CA TYR A 134 16.04 -11.46 0.65
C TYR A 134 16.71 -11.29 2.01
N ASN A 135 16.15 -10.43 2.87
CA ASN A 135 16.71 -10.19 4.20
C ASN A 135 16.66 -11.46 5.05
N VAL A 136 15.55 -12.20 5.03
CA VAL A 136 15.43 -13.48 5.76
C VAL A 136 16.46 -14.49 5.26
N THR A 137 16.59 -14.68 3.94
CA THR A 137 17.56 -15.63 3.37
C THR A 137 19.00 -15.25 3.71
N LEU A 138 19.35 -13.96 3.60
CA LEU A 138 20.68 -13.46 3.95
C LEU A 138 21.00 -13.70 5.42
N TRP A 139 20.11 -13.35 6.34
CA TRP A 139 20.32 -13.58 7.77
C TRP A 139 20.35 -15.07 8.13
N THR A 140 19.52 -15.91 7.50
CA THR A 140 19.62 -17.38 7.70
C THR A 140 20.95 -17.94 7.19
N LEU A 141 21.48 -17.43 6.07
CA LEU A 141 22.78 -17.84 5.55
C LEU A 141 23.90 -17.43 6.52
N ILE A 142 23.91 -16.18 6.99
CA ILE A 142 24.88 -15.69 7.98
C ILE A 142 24.81 -16.55 9.24
N LEU A 143 23.62 -16.76 9.80
CA LEU A 143 23.44 -17.50 11.04
C LEU A 143 23.80 -18.98 10.89
N GLY A 144 23.47 -19.58 9.74
CA GLY A 144 23.85 -20.96 9.40
C GLY A 144 25.36 -21.13 9.30
N LEU A 145 26.06 -20.24 8.58
CA LEU A 145 27.53 -20.26 8.51
C LEU A 145 28.16 -20.01 9.89
N PHE A 146 27.59 -19.09 10.68
CA PHE A 146 28.08 -18.80 12.02
C PHE A 146 27.96 -20.02 12.94
N LEU A 147 26.82 -20.72 12.92
CA LEU A 147 26.64 -21.96 13.68
C LEU A 147 27.60 -23.07 13.22
N LEU A 148 27.78 -23.23 11.91
CA LEU A 148 28.70 -24.23 11.36
C LEU A 148 30.15 -23.93 11.79
N LEU A 149 30.55 -22.66 11.77
CA LEU A 149 31.87 -22.22 12.23
C LEU A 149 32.05 -22.52 13.74
N LEU A 150 31.05 -22.23 14.58
CA LEU A 150 31.11 -22.56 16.00
C LEU A 150 31.23 -24.07 16.23
N LEU A 151 30.46 -24.88 15.50
CA LEU A 151 30.54 -26.34 15.54
C LEU A 151 31.94 -26.81 15.14
N PHE A 152 32.49 -26.25 14.05
CA PHE A 152 33.83 -26.57 13.57
C PHE A 152 34.90 -26.27 14.62
N ILE A 153 34.87 -25.08 15.24
CA ILE A 153 35.81 -24.71 16.31
C ILE A 153 35.69 -25.67 17.50
N PHE A 154 34.46 -25.99 17.91
CA PHE A 154 34.23 -26.92 19.02
C PHE A 154 34.82 -28.31 18.73
N LYS A 155 34.52 -28.88 17.56
CA LYS A 155 35.04 -30.18 17.13
C LYS A 155 36.57 -30.16 16.96
N PHE A 156 37.11 -29.10 16.39
CA PHE A 156 38.55 -28.94 16.18
C PHE A 156 39.29 -28.88 17.53
N ARG A 157 38.78 -28.14 18.51
CA ARG A 157 39.35 -28.09 19.86
C ARG A 157 39.34 -29.46 20.53
N GLN A 158 38.20 -30.17 20.49
CA GLN A 158 38.08 -31.50 21.08
C GLN A 158 39.08 -32.50 20.46
N SER A 159 39.20 -32.48 19.13
CA SER A 159 40.14 -33.34 18.41
C SER A 159 41.61 -32.99 18.69
N ASN A 160 41.93 -31.70 18.80
CA ASN A 160 43.29 -31.25 19.09
C ASN A 160 43.76 -31.65 20.50
N VAL A 161 42.87 -31.60 21.50
CA VAL A 161 43.19 -32.06 22.87
C VAL A 161 43.52 -33.55 22.87
N LEU A 162 42.67 -34.38 22.25
CA LEU A 162 42.91 -35.83 22.17
C LEU A 162 44.20 -36.17 21.40
N THR A 163 44.53 -35.38 20.38
CA THR A 163 45.79 -35.56 19.62
C THR A 163 47.01 -35.19 20.46
N GLN A 164 46.94 -34.12 21.27
CA GLN A 164 48.02 -33.75 22.18
C GLN A 164 48.21 -34.80 23.27
N GLU A 165 47.13 -35.33 23.84
CA GLU A 165 47.17 -36.41 24.84
C GLU A 165 47.80 -37.68 24.26
N ALA A 166 47.37 -38.09 23.06
CA ALA A 166 47.95 -39.26 22.37
C ALA A 166 49.46 -39.07 22.09
N LYS A 167 49.90 -37.87 21.71
CA LYS A 167 51.33 -37.56 21.53
C LYS A 167 52.10 -37.61 22.85
N SER A 168 51.54 -37.11 23.94
CA SER A 168 52.15 -37.19 25.27
C SER A 168 52.31 -38.64 25.71
N ASN A 169 51.24 -39.43 25.62
CA ASN A 169 51.26 -40.85 26.00
C ASN A 169 52.26 -41.65 25.16
N LEU A 170 52.42 -41.31 23.87
CA LEU A 170 53.43 -41.94 23.02
C LEU A 170 54.85 -41.59 23.49
N ALA A 171 55.13 -40.32 23.79
CA ALA A 171 56.43 -39.88 24.29
C ALA A 171 56.77 -40.54 25.65
N ASP A 172 55.79 -40.65 26.54
CA ASP A 172 55.95 -41.34 27.83
C ASP A 172 56.25 -42.84 27.63
N LEU A 173 55.53 -43.50 26.71
CA LEU A 173 55.75 -44.91 26.37
C LEU A 173 57.12 -45.16 25.72
N GLU A 174 57.55 -44.25 24.84
CA GLU A 174 58.86 -44.34 24.19
C GLU A 174 59.99 -44.19 25.23
N THR A 175 59.84 -43.25 26.17
CA THR A 175 60.76 -43.08 27.30
C THR A 175 60.82 -44.34 28.17
N GLU A 176 59.66 -44.90 28.55
CA GLU A 176 59.59 -46.12 29.34
C GLU A 176 60.20 -47.32 28.60
N TYR A 177 59.98 -47.41 27.28
CA TYR A 177 60.54 -48.45 26.44
C TYR A 177 62.06 -48.34 26.34
N GLU A 178 62.61 -47.15 26.16
CA GLU A 178 64.05 -46.91 26.16
C GLU A 178 64.68 -47.27 27.52
N ASP A 179 64.04 -46.88 28.63
CA ASP A 179 64.49 -47.24 29.97
C ASP A 179 64.41 -48.75 30.23
N HIS A 180 63.35 -49.42 29.76
CA HIS A 180 63.24 -50.87 29.83
C HIS A 180 64.34 -51.55 29.00
N ARG A 181 64.59 -51.07 27.78
CA ARG A 181 65.65 -51.58 26.89
C ARG A 181 67.03 -51.38 27.52
N ARG A 182 67.30 -50.22 28.10
CA ARG A 182 68.55 -49.94 28.82
C ARG A 182 68.73 -50.89 30.00
N ARG A 183 67.70 -51.07 30.83
CA ARG A 183 67.73 -52.03 31.96
C ARG A 183 67.91 -53.48 31.49
N ALA A 184 67.31 -53.87 30.37
CA ALA A 184 67.50 -55.19 29.79
C ALA A 184 68.95 -55.41 29.32
N LEU A 185 69.52 -54.45 28.58
CA LEU A 185 70.93 -54.49 28.15
C LEU A 185 71.89 -54.52 29.34
N GLU A 186 71.66 -53.70 30.38
CA GLU A 186 72.48 -53.71 31.59
C GLU A 186 72.41 -55.07 32.30
N ARG A 187 71.25 -55.73 32.33
CA ARG A 187 71.11 -57.09 32.87
C ARG A 187 71.87 -58.12 32.04
N GLU A 188 71.72 -58.10 30.73
CA GLU A 188 72.46 -59.01 29.83
C GLU A 188 73.97 -58.82 29.94
N GLN A 189 74.44 -57.56 29.97
CA GLN A 189 75.86 -57.25 30.16
C GLN A 189 76.38 -57.73 31.52
N ARG A 190 75.61 -57.56 32.61
CA ARG A 190 75.98 -58.07 33.94
C ARG A 190 76.05 -59.61 33.96
N ILE A 191 75.05 -60.29 33.40
CA ILE A 191 75.02 -61.76 33.30
C ILE A 191 76.20 -62.26 32.47
N SER A 192 76.49 -61.64 31.32
CA SER A 192 77.64 -62.01 30.49
C SER A 192 78.97 -61.83 31.23
N ARG A 193 79.13 -60.76 32.03
CA ARG A 193 80.32 -60.57 32.87
C ARG A 193 80.42 -61.65 33.95
N GLN A 194 79.34 -61.93 34.65
CA GLN A 194 79.29 -62.99 35.67
C GLN A 194 79.62 -64.37 35.09
N LEU A 195 79.04 -64.72 33.93
CA LEU A 195 79.33 -65.97 33.23
C LEU A 195 80.81 -66.07 32.85
N GLN A 196 81.41 -64.97 32.36
CA GLN A 196 82.81 -64.95 31.99
C GLN A 196 83.74 -65.08 33.21
N ASP A 197 83.37 -64.47 34.33
CA ASP A 197 84.06 -64.64 35.61
C ASP A 197 83.95 -66.09 36.12
N GLU A 198 82.79 -66.73 35.98
CA GLU A 198 82.59 -68.15 36.30
C GLU A 198 83.46 -69.06 35.42
N ILE A 199 83.48 -68.85 34.11
CA ILE A 199 84.33 -69.62 33.17
C ILE A 199 85.82 -69.45 33.52
N ASN A 200 86.26 -68.22 33.78
CA ASN A 200 87.65 -67.94 34.16
C ASN A 200 88.01 -68.62 35.48
N LYS A 201 87.09 -68.67 36.45
CA LYS A 201 87.28 -69.37 37.72
C LYS A 201 87.40 -70.89 37.53
N TYR A 202 86.56 -71.49 36.67
CA TYR A 202 86.65 -72.92 36.32
C TYR A 202 87.94 -73.27 35.57
N ARG A 203 88.40 -72.43 34.63
CA ARG A 203 89.67 -72.64 33.91
C ARG A 203 90.90 -72.57 34.81
N LYS A 204 90.85 -71.82 35.91
CA LYS A 204 91.95 -71.65 36.85
C LYS A 204 92.03 -72.78 37.89
N SER A 205 90.98 -73.59 38.03
CA SER A 205 90.91 -74.70 38.99
C SER A 205 91.17 -76.08 38.35
N LYS A 206 91.61 -76.13 37.10
CA LYS A 206 92.05 -77.34 36.39
C LYS A 206 93.51 -77.17 36.00
#